data_AF-A0A2V6TDH0-F1
#
_entry.id   AF-A0A2V6TDH0-F1
#
_cell.length_a   1.000
_cell.length_b   1.000
_cell.length_c   1.000
_cell.angle_alpha   90.00
_cell.angle_beta   90.00
_cell.angle_gamma   90.00
#
_symmetry.space_group_name_H-M   'P 1'
#
loop_
_entity.id
_entity.type
_entity.pdbx_description
1 polymer ?
#
loop_
_entity_poly.entity_id
_entity_poly.type
_entity_poly.pdbx_seq_one_letter_code
_entity_poly.pdbx_strand_id
1 'polypeptide(L)'
;MTNAPVHEYWQQALAELARCPARPEIEPLPLRSTAFATLYGVRLSSAGPYRLFGYLSIPKGTGPFPAIYYAPKYQSVLEIIPQGTANLQRSRYVTFSLAGRGQRNADSPYAAMFPGLLTDGIDSAASYPFRGVVADAVRGLEFLLTRREVDAAHVIVAGNDIALLTAALTAGATHVVTAPALFYRTAELAPKTQAYPLEEINDYLRLHPARAEAVRRTLAHFDLVGLAPRVAAATLVMAGAPGSLLDGAALRPLTTALRGPVTVYESQQSLYKDGLYSERWMAERCGIADVQSILPEHWRE
;
A
#
# COMPACT_ATOMS: atom_id res chain seq x y z
N MET A 1 -20.00 -10.94 10.71
CA MET A 1 -20.41 -9.81 11.58
C MET A 1 -19.26 -8.80 11.56
N THR A 2 -19.50 -7.59 11.09
CA THR A 2 -18.51 -6.50 11.13
C THR A 2 -18.16 -6.22 12.59
N ASN A 3 -16.87 -6.24 12.94
CA ASN A 3 -16.40 -5.89 14.28
C ASN A 3 -16.67 -4.38 14.51
N ALA A 4 -17.78 -4.05 15.17
CA ALA A 4 -18.27 -2.66 15.30
C ALA A 4 -17.20 -1.67 15.82
N PRO A 5 -16.35 -2.03 16.81
CA PRO A 5 -15.20 -1.21 17.22
C PRO A 5 -14.20 -0.88 16.11
N VAL A 6 -13.91 -1.83 15.20
CA VAL A 6 -12.97 -1.61 14.08
C VAL A 6 -13.59 -0.66 13.06
N HIS A 7 -14.89 -0.82 12.80
CA HIS A 7 -15.59 0.06 11.87
C HIS A 7 -15.62 1.51 12.36
N GLU A 8 -16.01 1.73 13.62
CA GLU A 8 -16.10 3.05 14.22
C GLU A 8 -14.73 3.75 14.24
N TYR A 9 -13.67 3.02 14.64
CA TYR A 9 -12.29 3.52 14.64
C TYR A 9 -11.87 4.11 13.30
N TRP A 10 -12.10 3.39 12.20
CA TRP A 10 -11.74 3.86 10.87
C TRP A 10 -12.71 4.92 10.32
N GLN A 11 -14.00 4.85 10.65
CA GLN A 11 -14.94 5.93 10.28
C GLN A 11 -14.53 7.26 10.91
N GLN A 12 -14.08 7.26 12.16
CA GLN A 12 -13.55 8.45 12.80
C GLN A 12 -12.29 8.99 12.08
N ALA A 13 -11.36 8.11 11.71
CA ALA A 13 -10.15 8.50 10.98
C ALA A 13 -10.47 9.12 9.61
N LEU A 14 -11.43 8.53 8.88
CA LEU A 14 -11.88 9.04 7.59
C LEU A 14 -12.67 10.35 7.73
N ALA A 15 -13.45 10.53 8.79
CA ALA A 15 -14.16 11.78 9.07
C ALA A 15 -13.18 12.92 9.40
N GLU A 16 -12.11 12.65 10.15
CA GLU A 16 -11.02 13.60 10.38
C GLU A 16 -10.33 13.99 9.07
N LEU A 17 -10.07 13.00 8.21
CA LEU A 17 -9.48 13.23 6.89
C LEU A 17 -10.36 14.11 6.01
N ALA A 18 -11.66 13.80 5.92
CA ALA A 18 -12.62 14.51 5.07
C ALA A 18 -12.79 16.01 5.43
N ARG A 19 -12.54 16.39 6.70
CA ARG A 19 -12.56 17.81 7.13
C ARG A 19 -11.41 18.63 6.56
N CYS A 20 -10.34 17.98 6.09
CA CYS A 20 -9.17 18.63 5.52
C CYS A 20 -9.17 18.49 3.99
N PRO A 21 -9.39 19.56 3.20
CA PRO A 21 -9.33 19.48 1.74
C PRO A 21 -7.93 19.10 1.26
N ALA A 22 -7.83 18.29 0.19
CA ALA A 22 -6.54 17.78 -0.30
C ALA A 22 -5.55 18.87 -0.77
N ARG A 23 -6.06 20.02 -1.25
CA ARG A 23 -5.25 21.17 -1.75
C ARG A 23 -4.06 20.73 -2.60
N PRO A 24 -4.27 20.02 -3.72
CA PRO A 24 -3.17 19.44 -4.49
C PRO A 24 -2.31 20.53 -5.13
N GLU A 25 -1.00 20.40 -4.97
CA GLU A 25 0.01 21.12 -5.77
C GLU A 25 0.74 20.09 -6.62
N ILE A 26 0.87 20.38 -7.93
CA ILE A 26 1.45 19.46 -8.90
C ILE A 26 2.52 20.22 -9.67
N GLU A 27 3.77 19.82 -9.51
CA GLU A 27 4.93 20.48 -10.10
C GLU A 27 5.67 19.52 -11.04
N PRO A 28 5.97 19.91 -12.28
CA PRO A 28 6.73 19.04 -13.18
C PRO A 28 8.15 18.80 -12.65
N LEU A 29 8.67 17.59 -12.87
CA LEU A 29 10.04 17.19 -12.56
C LEU A 29 10.77 16.82 -13.86
N PRO A 30 11.32 17.80 -14.61
CA PRO A 30 11.96 17.56 -15.91
C PRO A 30 13.08 16.52 -15.84
N LEU A 31 13.90 16.54 -14.78
CA LEU A 31 15.05 15.64 -14.60
C LEU A 31 14.68 14.14 -14.63
N ARG A 32 13.44 13.80 -14.29
CA ARG A 32 12.96 12.40 -14.19
C ARG A 32 11.81 12.10 -15.16
N SER A 33 11.51 13.05 -16.04
CA SER A 33 10.61 12.85 -17.17
C SER A 33 11.33 12.12 -18.30
N THR A 34 10.59 11.38 -19.12
CA THR A 34 11.14 10.59 -20.23
C THR A 34 10.52 11.02 -21.56
N ALA A 35 10.97 10.42 -22.66
CA ALA A 35 10.34 10.61 -23.97
C ALA A 35 8.87 10.16 -23.99
N PHE A 36 8.49 9.20 -23.14
CA PHE A 36 7.17 8.56 -23.12
C PHE A 36 6.29 8.90 -21.92
N ALA A 37 6.81 9.59 -20.89
CA ALA A 37 6.04 9.96 -19.71
C ALA A 37 6.54 11.26 -19.08
N THR A 38 5.63 12.08 -18.56
CA THR A 38 5.96 13.27 -17.77
C THR A 38 5.85 12.93 -16.28
N LEU A 39 6.88 13.26 -15.50
CA LEU A 39 6.85 13.09 -14.05
C LEU A 39 6.52 14.42 -13.35
N TYR A 40 5.75 14.31 -12.28
CA TYR A 40 5.39 15.41 -11.39
C TYR A 40 5.70 15.04 -9.94
N GLY A 41 6.11 16.03 -9.16
CA GLY A 41 5.99 16.01 -7.71
C GLY A 41 4.60 16.49 -7.33
N VAL A 42 3.95 15.78 -6.42
CA VAL A 42 2.61 16.13 -5.93
C VAL A 42 2.69 16.35 -4.44
N ARG A 43 2.07 17.43 -3.95
CA ARG A 43 1.83 17.65 -2.52
C ARG A 43 0.35 17.64 -2.20
N LEU A 44 -0.02 16.95 -1.12
CA LEU A 44 -1.39 16.81 -0.64
C LEU A 44 -1.46 17.14 0.85
N SER A 45 -2.47 17.89 1.28
CA SER A 45 -2.77 18.03 2.69
C SER A 45 -3.45 16.75 3.16
N SER A 46 -3.27 16.37 4.42
CA SER A 46 -3.95 15.22 5.03
C SER A 46 -4.52 15.56 6.41
N ALA A 47 -5.08 14.59 7.12
CA ALA A 47 -5.59 14.75 8.47
C ALA A 47 -4.48 15.26 9.41
N GLY A 48 -4.74 16.36 10.12
CA GLY A 48 -3.78 17.05 10.99
C GLY A 48 -2.91 18.07 10.23
N PRO A 49 -1.74 18.44 10.77
CA PRO A 49 -0.84 19.43 10.17
C PRO A 49 0.03 18.88 9.02
N TYR A 50 -0.32 17.71 8.46
CA TYR A 50 0.56 16.96 7.56
C TYR A 50 0.41 17.41 6.11
N ARG A 51 1.56 17.63 5.47
CA ARG A 51 1.69 17.83 4.02
C ARG A 51 2.47 16.65 3.43
N LEU A 52 1.77 15.82 2.69
CA LEU A 52 2.30 14.63 2.04
C LEU A 52 3.02 15.00 0.74
N PHE A 53 3.85 14.08 0.28
CA PHE A 53 4.53 14.14 -1.01
C PHE A 53 4.32 12.85 -1.79
N GLY A 54 4.24 12.94 -3.12
CA GLY A 54 4.19 11.78 -4.00
C GLY A 54 4.74 12.06 -5.39
N TYR A 55 5.08 11.00 -6.12
CA TYR A 55 5.48 11.05 -7.52
C TYR A 55 4.32 10.61 -8.40
N LEU A 56 3.84 11.50 -9.27
CA LEU A 56 2.82 11.19 -10.28
C LEU A 56 3.49 11.13 -11.65
N SER A 57 3.44 9.98 -12.33
CA SER A 57 3.88 9.84 -13.71
C SER A 57 2.66 9.68 -14.61
N ILE A 58 2.62 10.48 -15.68
CA ILE A 58 1.54 10.43 -16.67
C ILE A 58 2.14 10.06 -18.03
N PRO A 59 1.64 9.03 -18.72
CA PRO A 59 2.07 8.72 -20.07
C PRO A 59 1.84 9.89 -21.02
N LYS A 60 2.74 10.10 -21.97
CA LYS A 60 2.54 11.04 -23.06
C LYS A 60 1.63 10.40 -24.12
N GLY A 61 0.72 11.17 -24.68
CA GLY A 61 -0.24 10.71 -25.69
C GLY A 61 -1.69 10.93 -25.25
N THR A 62 -2.61 10.29 -25.95
CA THR A 62 -4.05 10.40 -25.69
C THR A 62 -4.48 9.32 -24.69
N GLY A 63 -4.95 9.74 -23.52
CA GLY A 63 -5.57 8.86 -22.52
C GLY A 63 -7.09 8.71 -22.72
N PRO A 64 -7.83 8.27 -21.68
CA PRO A 64 -7.35 7.93 -20.33
C PRO A 64 -6.48 6.65 -20.33
N PHE A 65 -5.69 6.45 -19.29
CA PHE A 65 -4.80 5.30 -19.11
C PHE A 65 -5.17 4.52 -17.85
N PRO A 66 -4.96 3.19 -17.80
CA PRO A 66 -5.00 2.46 -16.55
C PRO A 66 -4.02 3.06 -15.54
N ALA A 67 -4.29 2.90 -14.25
CA ALA A 67 -3.48 3.49 -13.20
C ALA A 67 -2.98 2.47 -12.18
N ILE A 68 -1.74 2.68 -11.70
CA ILE A 68 -1.18 1.99 -10.55
C ILE A 68 -0.94 3.01 -9.44
N TYR A 69 -1.70 2.88 -8.36
CA TYR A 69 -1.47 3.61 -7.12
C TYR A 69 -0.56 2.79 -6.20
N TYR A 70 0.66 3.26 -5.99
CA TYR A 70 1.57 2.70 -5.00
C TYR A 70 1.32 3.38 -3.64
N ALA A 71 0.53 2.71 -2.81
CA ALA A 71 0.24 3.13 -1.45
C ALA A 71 1.52 3.13 -0.59
N PRO A 72 1.57 3.91 0.51
CA PRO A 72 2.70 3.94 1.42
C PRO A 72 3.13 2.54 1.88
N LYS A 73 4.44 2.28 1.85
CA LYS A 73 5.04 1.02 2.32
C LYS A 73 5.88 1.27 3.56
N TYR A 74 6.16 0.19 4.31
CA TYR A 74 7.12 0.23 5.41
C TYR A 74 8.56 0.23 4.88
N GLN A 75 9.05 1.44 4.59
CA GLN A 75 10.37 1.69 4.02
C GLN A 75 10.83 3.12 4.37
N SER A 76 12.12 3.40 4.20
CA SER A 76 12.70 4.71 4.49
C SER A 76 12.48 5.74 3.38
N VAL A 77 12.53 5.32 2.10
CA VAL A 77 12.55 6.23 0.95
C VAL A 77 11.36 5.96 0.03
N LEU A 78 10.76 7.04 -0.48
CA LEU A 78 9.76 6.96 -1.55
C LEU A 78 10.44 6.80 -2.91
N GLU A 79 9.98 5.81 -3.68
CA GLU A 79 10.42 5.53 -5.04
C GLU A 79 9.40 6.08 -6.05
N ILE A 80 9.84 6.38 -7.29
CA ILE A 80 8.92 6.79 -8.37
C ILE A 80 8.00 5.64 -8.76
N ILE A 81 8.60 4.46 -8.91
CA ILE A 81 7.98 3.15 -9.08
C ILE A 81 8.82 2.15 -8.27
N PRO A 82 8.27 1.00 -7.86
CA PRO A 82 8.99 0.01 -7.07
C PRO A 82 10.35 -0.37 -7.66
N GLN A 83 11.37 -0.54 -6.82
CA GLN A 83 12.65 -1.07 -7.28
C GLN A 83 12.48 -2.43 -7.97
N GLY A 84 13.12 -2.60 -9.12
CA GLY A 84 13.03 -3.80 -9.96
C GLY A 84 11.95 -3.71 -11.05
N THR A 85 11.00 -2.78 -10.95
CA THR A 85 10.02 -2.53 -12.01
C THR A 85 10.65 -1.77 -13.18
N ALA A 86 10.28 -2.12 -14.41
CA ALA A 86 10.80 -1.46 -15.60
C ALA A 86 10.25 -0.04 -15.73
N ASN A 87 11.14 0.93 -15.97
CA ASN A 87 10.74 2.33 -16.19
C ASN A 87 9.79 2.50 -17.40
N LEU A 88 9.81 1.56 -18.36
CA LEU A 88 8.92 1.52 -19.52
C LEU A 88 7.43 1.34 -19.16
N GLN A 89 7.11 0.77 -18.00
CA GLN A 89 5.73 0.65 -17.51
C GLN A 89 5.01 2.00 -17.48
N ARG A 90 5.73 3.09 -17.17
CA ARG A 90 5.19 4.47 -17.16
C ARG A 90 4.73 4.97 -18.54
N SER A 91 4.99 4.24 -19.62
CA SER A 91 4.45 4.51 -20.96
C SER A 91 3.03 3.98 -21.18
N ARG A 92 2.52 3.17 -20.24
CA ARG A 92 1.20 2.51 -20.34
C ARG A 92 0.29 2.83 -19.16
N TYR A 93 0.86 3.17 -18.01
CA TYR A 93 0.10 3.50 -16.81
C TYR A 93 0.32 4.92 -16.34
N VAL A 94 -0.74 5.54 -15.82
CA VAL A 94 -0.56 6.58 -14.81
C VAL A 94 -0.04 5.89 -13.54
N THR A 95 1.12 6.29 -13.03
CA THR A 95 1.63 5.77 -11.76
C THR A 95 1.61 6.87 -10.71
N PHE A 96 1.13 6.56 -9.50
CA PHE A 96 1.18 7.49 -8.38
C PHE A 96 1.75 6.82 -7.15
N SER A 97 2.95 7.22 -6.73
CA SER A 97 3.62 6.71 -5.54
C SER A 97 3.54 7.74 -4.44
N LEU A 98 2.91 7.41 -3.31
CA LEU A 98 2.74 8.31 -2.18
C LEU A 98 3.69 7.98 -1.04
N ALA A 99 4.38 8.98 -0.49
CA ALA A 99 5.16 8.84 0.73
C ALA A 99 4.23 8.61 1.93
N GLY A 100 4.62 7.72 2.84
CA GLY A 100 4.02 7.70 4.16
C GLY A 100 4.41 8.95 4.95
N ARG A 101 3.48 9.49 5.77
CA ARG A 101 3.87 10.53 6.74
C ARG A 101 5.08 10.06 7.57
N GLY A 102 6.03 10.95 7.79
CA GLY A 102 7.30 10.61 8.42
C GLY A 102 8.43 10.22 7.47
N GLN A 103 8.15 9.94 6.20
CA GLN A 103 9.19 9.72 5.20
C GLN A 103 9.68 11.05 4.61
N ARG A 104 10.87 11.03 3.99
CA ARG A 104 11.47 12.19 3.33
C ARG A 104 10.46 12.93 2.44
N ASN A 105 10.41 14.26 2.57
CA ASN A 105 9.47 15.18 1.90
C ASN A 105 8.02 15.12 2.42
N ALA A 106 7.73 14.23 3.37
CA ALA A 106 6.49 14.13 4.14
C ALA A 106 6.79 13.99 5.66
N ASP A 107 7.95 14.50 6.08
CA ASP A 107 8.60 14.33 7.39
C ASP A 107 8.40 15.54 8.32
N SER A 108 7.40 16.37 8.02
CA SER A 108 7.01 17.51 8.86
C SER A 108 5.51 17.46 9.18
N PRO A 109 5.10 17.62 10.45
CA PRO A 109 5.94 17.93 11.63
C PRO A 109 6.59 16.70 12.30
N TYR A 110 6.42 15.50 11.73
CA TYR A 110 6.91 14.25 12.29
C TYR A 110 7.82 13.56 11.29
N ALA A 111 9.01 13.16 11.73
CA ALA A 111 9.96 12.35 10.98
C ALA A 111 10.03 10.95 11.60
N ALA A 112 9.72 9.92 10.82
CA ALA A 112 9.68 8.56 11.32
C ALA A 112 11.10 7.99 11.49
N MET A 113 11.32 7.24 12.57
CA MET A 113 12.52 6.42 12.71
C MET A 113 12.34 5.11 11.93
N PHE A 114 13.37 4.73 11.16
CA PHE A 114 13.37 3.47 10.42
C PHE A 114 14.71 2.74 10.62
N PRO A 115 14.71 1.49 11.13
CA PRO A 115 13.57 0.76 11.73
C PRO A 115 13.04 1.45 13.01
N GLY A 116 11.83 1.10 13.45
CA GLY A 116 11.20 1.61 14.69
C GLY A 116 9.79 2.17 14.51
N LEU A 117 9.42 2.61 13.30
CA LEU A 117 8.09 3.16 13.01
C LEU A 117 6.96 2.17 13.33
N LEU A 118 7.18 0.85 13.25
CA LEU A 118 6.16 -0.15 13.58
C LEU A 118 5.76 -0.11 15.06
N THR A 119 6.64 0.33 15.95
CA THR A 119 6.39 0.35 17.40
C THR A 119 6.23 1.73 17.99
N ASP A 120 6.42 2.78 17.18
CA ASP A 120 6.20 4.16 17.62
C ASP A 120 4.74 4.38 18.02
N GLY A 121 4.49 4.72 19.29
CA GLY A 121 3.15 4.95 19.84
C GLY A 121 2.18 3.77 19.75
N ILE A 122 2.66 2.53 19.54
CA ILE A 122 1.82 1.35 19.29
C ILE A 122 0.89 0.97 20.47
N ASP A 123 1.19 1.41 21.68
CA ASP A 123 0.35 1.19 22.86
C ASP A 123 -0.89 2.10 22.93
N SER A 124 -1.07 3.03 21.98
CA SER A 124 -2.24 3.91 21.90
C SER A 124 -2.78 4.00 20.47
N ALA A 125 -3.86 3.27 20.20
CA ALA A 125 -4.49 3.23 18.87
C ALA A 125 -4.86 4.62 18.31
N ALA A 126 -5.28 5.56 19.16
CA ALA A 126 -5.67 6.90 18.74
C ALA A 126 -4.49 7.73 18.20
N SER A 127 -3.29 7.55 18.76
CA SER A 127 -2.08 8.28 18.39
C SER A 127 -1.11 7.46 17.54
N TYR A 128 -1.41 6.20 17.25
CA TYR A 128 -0.53 5.31 16.51
C TYR A 128 -0.29 5.84 15.08
N PRO A 129 0.96 6.12 14.66
CA PRO A 129 1.26 6.77 13.38
C PRO A 129 0.66 6.07 12.16
N PHE A 130 0.56 4.74 12.18
CA PHE A 130 -0.05 3.98 11.09
C PHE A 130 -1.55 4.27 10.88
N ARG A 131 -2.28 4.75 11.89
CA ARG A 131 -3.65 5.26 11.71
C ARG A 131 -3.65 6.38 10.68
N GLY A 132 -2.68 7.29 10.81
CA GLY A 132 -2.44 8.38 9.89
C GLY A 132 -1.96 7.92 8.53
N VAL A 133 -0.99 6.99 8.47
CA VAL A 133 -0.46 6.44 7.21
C VAL A 133 -1.56 5.79 6.36
N VAL A 134 -2.46 5.03 6.98
CA VAL A 134 -3.59 4.40 6.26
C VAL A 134 -4.59 5.46 5.78
N ALA A 135 -4.89 6.49 6.58
CA ALA A 135 -5.72 7.61 6.14
C ALA A 135 -5.06 8.40 4.98
N ASP A 136 -3.73 8.58 5.01
CA ASP A 136 -2.97 9.20 3.93
C ASP A 136 -3.06 8.39 2.63
N ALA A 137 -3.05 7.06 2.73
CA ALA A 137 -3.22 6.18 1.59
C ALA A 137 -4.60 6.35 0.92
N VAL A 138 -5.65 6.51 1.73
CA VAL A 138 -7.00 6.86 1.24
C VAL A 138 -6.98 8.21 0.53
N ARG A 139 -6.36 9.24 1.13
CA ARG A 139 -6.18 10.57 0.52
C ARG A 139 -5.49 10.50 -0.85
N GLY A 140 -4.46 9.66 -0.97
CA GLY A 140 -3.73 9.48 -2.23
C GLY A 140 -4.59 8.87 -3.32
N LEU A 141 -5.36 7.83 -2.98
CA LEU A 141 -6.29 7.20 -3.94
C LEU A 141 -7.41 8.16 -4.35
N GLU A 142 -8.01 8.89 -3.39
CA GLU A 142 -9.00 9.94 -3.67
C GLU A 142 -8.47 10.95 -4.67
N PHE A 143 -7.25 11.46 -4.45
CA PHE A 143 -6.61 12.40 -5.37
C PHE A 143 -6.41 11.79 -6.77
N LEU A 144 -5.88 10.57 -6.86
CA LEU A 144 -5.63 9.91 -8.13
C LEU A 144 -6.92 9.78 -8.96
N LEU A 145 -8.03 9.40 -8.32
CA LEU A 145 -9.33 9.24 -8.96
C LEU A 145 -9.93 10.56 -9.48
N THR A 146 -9.42 11.71 -9.05
CA THR A 146 -9.81 13.02 -9.62
C THR A 146 -9.07 13.38 -10.91
N ARG A 147 -8.12 12.56 -11.38
CA ARG A 147 -7.30 12.86 -12.57
C ARG A 147 -8.00 12.38 -13.82
N ARG A 148 -8.18 13.29 -14.80
CA ARG A 148 -8.82 12.98 -16.08
C ARG A 148 -8.01 12.00 -16.93
N GLU A 149 -6.72 11.90 -16.66
CA GLU A 149 -5.79 10.99 -17.33
C GLU A 149 -5.97 9.54 -16.86
N VAL A 150 -6.71 9.30 -15.78
CA VAL A 150 -6.93 7.97 -15.20
C VAL A 150 -8.22 7.36 -15.74
N ASP A 151 -8.12 6.13 -16.23
CA ASP A 151 -9.25 5.27 -16.50
C ASP A 151 -9.72 4.63 -15.19
N ALA A 152 -10.86 5.11 -14.68
CA ALA A 152 -11.43 4.65 -13.41
C ALA A 152 -11.88 3.19 -13.44
N ALA A 153 -12.01 2.55 -14.62
CA ALA A 153 -12.30 1.11 -14.71
C ALA A 153 -11.07 0.23 -14.44
N HIS A 154 -9.86 0.78 -14.53
CA HIS A 154 -8.60 0.04 -14.46
C HIS A 154 -7.63 0.71 -13.47
N VAL A 155 -7.96 0.64 -12.18
CA VAL A 155 -7.17 1.21 -11.08
C VAL A 155 -6.66 0.09 -10.18
N ILE A 156 -5.35 -0.11 -10.19
CA ILE A 156 -4.64 -1.03 -9.31
C ILE A 156 -4.14 -0.27 -8.08
N VAL A 157 -4.36 -0.82 -6.89
CA VAL A 157 -3.70 -0.35 -5.66
C VAL A 157 -2.69 -1.40 -5.21
N ALA A 158 -1.42 -1.01 -5.14
CA ALA A 158 -0.31 -1.87 -4.73
C ALA A 158 0.47 -1.25 -3.56
N GLY A 159 0.90 -2.04 -2.59
CA GLY A 159 1.51 -1.50 -1.37
C GLY A 159 1.30 -2.37 -0.13
N ASN A 160 1.34 -3.69 -0.32
CA ASN A 160 1.25 -4.68 0.75
C ASN A 160 -0.01 -4.49 1.62
N ASP A 161 0.12 -4.59 2.94
CA ASP A 161 -0.95 -4.42 3.91
C ASP A 161 -1.73 -3.10 3.70
N ILE A 162 -1.02 -2.00 3.44
CA ILE A 162 -1.64 -0.66 3.29
C ILE A 162 -2.52 -0.59 2.04
N ALA A 163 -2.17 -1.27 0.96
CA ALA A 163 -3.02 -1.35 -0.23
C ALA A 163 -4.37 -2.02 0.08
N LEU A 164 -4.33 -3.13 0.83
CA LEU A 164 -5.54 -3.84 1.22
C LEU A 164 -6.40 -3.01 2.18
N LEU A 165 -5.77 -2.36 3.17
CA LEU A 165 -6.45 -1.44 4.09
C LEU A 165 -7.09 -0.27 3.34
N THR A 166 -6.39 0.31 2.37
CA THR A 166 -6.92 1.40 1.53
C THR A 166 -8.18 0.95 0.80
N ALA A 167 -8.12 -0.19 0.11
CA ALA A 167 -9.26 -0.74 -0.63
C ALA A 167 -10.43 -1.21 0.27
N ALA A 168 -10.18 -1.49 1.55
CA ALA A 168 -11.22 -1.81 2.52
C ALA A 168 -11.93 -0.56 3.06
N LEU A 169 -11.27 0.60 3.01
CA LEU A 169 -11.72 1.85 3.64
C LEU A 169 -12.27 2.88 2.66
N THR A 170 -11.91 2.80 1.38
CA THR A 170 -12.44 3.66 0.33
C THR A 170 -12.69 2.89 -0.95
N ALA A 171 -13.61 3.41 -1.78
CA ALA A 171 -13.93 2.84 -3.08
C ALA A 171 -12.97 3.36 -4.17
N GLY A 172 -13.00 2.71 -5.33
CA GLY A 172 -12.30 3.17 -6.54
C GLY A 172 -11.06 2.35 -6.92
N ALA A 173 -10.60 1.44 -6.07
CA ALA A 173 -9.71 0.36 -6.51
C ALA A 173 -10.53 -0.69 -7.28
N THR A 174 -10.13 -1.01 -8.52
CA THR A 174 -10.70 -2.15 -9.25
C THR A 174 -9.89 -3.42 -9.02
N HIS A 175 -8.59 -3.26 -8.77
CA HIS A 175 -7.65 -4.33 -8.48
C HIS A 175 -6.76 -3.99 -7.29
N VAL A 176 -6.34 -5.00 -6.53
CA VAL A 176 -5.39 -4.86 -5.41
C VAL A 176 -4.27 -5.87 -5.56
N VAL A 177 -3.04 -5.42 -5.33
CA VAL A 177 -1.86 -6.29 -5.16
C VAL A 177 -1.33 -6.13 -3.75
N THR A 178 -1.35 -7.21 -2.98
CA THR A 178 -0.91 -7.21 -1.58
C THR A 178 0.03 -8.38 -1.28
N ALA A 179 1.10 -8.10 -0.55
CA ALA A 179 1.94 -9.09 0.13
C ALA A 179 1.83 -8.81 1.64
N PRO A 180 0.91 -9.48 2.37
CA PRO A 180 0.74 -9.27 3.81
C PRO A 180 2.04 -9.50 4.57
N ALA A 181 2.42 -8.58 5.46
CA ALA A 181 3.65 -8.69 6.24
C ALA A 181 3.57 -8.04 7.63
N LEU A 182 2.75 -7.00 7.80
CA LEU A 182 2.76 -6.16 9.01
C LEU A 182 1.54 -6.34 9.89
N PHE A 183 0.36 -6.44 9.26
CA PHE A 183 -0.93 -6.32 9.93
C PHE A 183 -1.82 -7.54 9.74
N TYR A 184 -1.26 -8.66 9.28
CA TYR A 184 -1.96 -9.94 9.27
C TYR A 184 -1.68 -10.71 10.57
N ARG A 185 -2.68 -10.83 11.46
CA ARG A 185 -2.61 -11.58 12.73
C ARG A 185 -1.32 -11.32 13.53
N THR A 186 -0.85 -10.07 13.51
CA THR A 186 0.50 -9.67 13.95
C THR A 186 0.80 -10.10 15.38
N ALA A 187 -0.13 -9.90 16.31
CA ALA A 187 0.05 -10.27 17.71
C ALA A 187 0.26 -11.78 17.92
N GLU A 188 -0.25 -12.62 17.02
CA GLU A 188 -0.10 -14.07 17.07
C GLU A 188 1.13 -14.58 16.30
N LEU A 189 1.57 -13.84 15.27
CA LEU A 189 2.67 -14.22 14.40
C LEU A 189 4.02 -13.68 14.89
N ALA A 190 4.06 -12.48 15.48
CA ALA A 190 5.31 -11.88 15.94
C ALA A 190 6.11 -12.79 16.89
N PRO A 191 5.51 -13.44 17.92
CA PRO A 191 6.26 -14.34 18.81
C PRO A 191 6.84 -15.60 18.14
N LYS A 192 6.49 -15.89 16.89
CA LYS A 192 6.88 -17.10 16.14
C LYS A 192 8.06 -16.87 15.19
N THR A 193 8.60 -15.65 15.15
CA THR A 193 9.68 -15.30 14.24
C THR A 193 10.63 -14.30 14.88
N GLN A 194 11.88 -14.29 14.41
CA GLN A 194 12.89 -13.28 14.72
C GLN A 194 13.16 -12.36 13.51
N ALA A 195 12.36 -12.50 12.45
CA ALA A 195 12.53 -11.71 11.24
C ALA A 195 11.92 -10.31 11.42
N TYR A 196 12.69 -9.28 11.07
CA TYR A 196 12.16 -7.93 10.87
C TYR A 196 11.18 -7.92 9.68
N PRO A 197 10.09 -7.13 9.75
CA PRO A 197 9.80 -6.13 10.79
C PRO A 197 9.04 -6.67 12.02
N LEU A 198 8.57 -7.92 12.03
CA LEU A 198 7.80 -8.45 13.17
C LEU A 198 8.61 -8.52 14.47
N GLU A 199 9.93 -8.70 14.38
CA GLU A 199 10.80 -8.68 15.57
C GLU A 199 10.77 -7.32 16.30
N GLU A 200 10.43 -6.20 15.64
CA GLU A 200 10.26 -4.92 16.35
C GLU A 200 9.21 -5.02 17.46
N ILE A 201 8.13 -5.77 17.23
CA ILE A 201 7.09 -6.00 18.24
C ILE A 201 7.65 -6.78 19.43
N ASN A 202 8.46 -7.81 19.17
CA ASN A 202 9.07 -8.61 20.23
C ASN A 202 10.08 -7.77 21.04
N ASP A 203 10.90 -6.97 20.36
CA ASP A 203 11.85 -6.04 20.97
C ASP A 203 11.14 -5.04 21.88
N TYR A 204 10.06 -4.43 21.39
CA TYR A 204 9.26 -3.48 22.16
C TYR A 204 8.61 -4.13 23.38
N LEU A 205 8.00 -5.32 23.23
CA LEU A 205 7.33 -6.00 24.34
C LEU A 205 8.30 -6.57 25.39
N ARG A 206 9.54 -6.89 25.00
CA ARG A 206 10.61 -7.24 25.93
C ARG A 206 11.00 -6.06 26.82
N LEU A 207 11.04 -4.85 26.25
CA LEU A 207 11.32 -3.62 26.99
C LEU A 207 10.10 -3.10 27.79
N HIS A 208 8.90 -3.36 27.29
CA HIS A 208 7.63 -2.84 27.84
C HIS A 208 6.56 -3.93 28.03
N PRO A 209 6.80 -4.96 28.87
CA PRO A 209 5.90 -6.10 29.00
C PRO A 209 4.50 -5.71 29.50
N ALA A 210 4.39 -4.69 30.35
CA ALA A 210 3.12 -4.18 30.85
C ALA A 210 2.21 -3.58 29.75
N ARG A 211 2.75 -3.29 28.56
CA ARG A 211 2.00 -2.70 27.43
C ARG A 211 1.42 -3.75 26.48
N ALA A 212 1.70 -5.04 26.66
CA ALA A 212 1.30 -6.11 25.73
C ALA A 212 -0.19 -6.09 25.35
N GLU A 213 -1.06 -5.89 26.34
CA GLU A 213 -2.51 -5.87 26.13
C GLU A 213 -2.97 -4.60 25.39
N ALA A 214 -2.31 -3.47 25.59
CA ALA A 214 -2.56 -2.24 24.83
C ALA A 214 -2.11 -2.38 23.36
N VAL A 215 -0.92 -2.94 23.13
CA VAL A 215 -0.38 -3.25 21.80
C VAL A 215 -1.32 -4.18 21.03
N ARG A 216 -1.79 -5.26 21.68
CA ARG A 216 -2.73 -6.21 21.07
C ARG A 216 -4.02 -5.53 20.63
N ARG A 217 -4.57 -4.62 21.46
CA ARG A 217 -5.77 -3.84 21.10
C ARG A 217 -5.53 -2.91 19.92
N THR A 218 -4.39 -2.22 19.88
CA THR A 218 -4.03 -1.36 18.74
C THR A 218 -3.95 -2.18 17.45
N LEU A 219 -3.18 -3.28 17.45
CA LEU A 219 -3.01 -4.13 16.27
C LEU A 219 -4.34 -4.73 15.76
N ALA A 220 -5.30 -5.00 16.65
CA ALA A 220 -6.60 -5.54 16.27
C ALA A 220 -7.41 -4.60 15.35
N HIS A 221 -7.16 -3.28 15.38
CA HIS A 221 -7.79 -2.33 14.45
C HIS A 221 -7.25 -2.42 13.02
N PHE A 222 -6.03 -2.96 12.85
CA PHE A 222 -5.35 -3.06 11.58
C PHE A 222 -5.41 -4.47 10.99
N ASP A 223 -5.91 -5.46 11.74
CA ASP A 223 -5.95 -6.84 11.29
C ASP A 223 -6.66 -6.97 9.94
N LEU A 224 -5.90 -7.39 8.92
CA LEU A 224 -6.38 -7.51 7.56
C LEU A 224 -7.62 -8.41 7.45
N VAL A 225 -7.76 -9.44 8.29
CA VAL A 225 -8.91 -10.35 8.26
C VAL A 225 -10.22 -9.62 8.61
N GLY A 226 -10.17 -8.68 9.56
CA GLY A 226 -11.36 -7.92 9.97
C GLY A 226 -11.88 -6.94 8.92
N LEU A 227 -10.99 -6.51 8.01
CA LEU A 227 -11.27 -5.52 6.97
C LEU A 227 -11.47 -6.15 5.58
N ALA A 228 -10.94 -7.34 5.35
CA ALA A 228 -11.07 -8.09 4.10
C ALA A 228 -12.49 -8.19 3.53
N PRO A 229 -13.56 -8.39 4.35
CA PRO A 229 -14.93 -8.45 3.83
C PRO A 229 -15.43 -7.16 3.16
N ARG A 230 -14.69 -6.05 3.28
CA ARG A 230 -15.01 -4.76 2.63
C ARG A 230 -14.31 -4.59 1.28
N VAL A 231 -13.31 -5.40 0.98
CA VAL A 231 -12.53 -5.32 -0.26
C VAL A 231 -13.29 -6.02 -1.38
N ALA A 232 -13.94 -5.23 -2.24
CA ALA A 232 -14.66 -5.74 -3.40
C ALA A 232 -13.77 -5.91 -4.66
N ALA A 233 -12.61 -5.27 -4.68
CA ALA A 233 -11.65 -5.33 -5.78
C ALA A 233 -11.12 -6.75 -6.01
N ALA A 234 -10.81 -7.08 -7.27
CA ALA A 234 -10.11 -8.31 -7.58
C ALA A 234 -8.68 -8.24 -7.00
N THR A 235 -8.31 -9.22 -6.19
CA THR A 235 -7.11 -9.13 -5.35
C THR A 235 -6.11 -10.23 -5.71
N LEU A 236 -4.88 -9.81 -6.03
CA LEU A 236 -3.70 -10.68 -6.02
C LEU A 236 -3.06 -10.64 -4.63
N VAL A 237 -3.02 -11.81 -3.98
CA VAL A 237 -2.30 -12.03 -2.74
C VAL A 237 -1.00 -12.74 -3.05
N MET A 238 0.11 -12.02 -2.89
CA MET A 238 1.48 -12.53 -2.96
C MET A 238 1.82 -13.14 -1.60
N ALA A 239 1.69 -14.45 -1.48
CA ALA A 239 2.02 -15.21 -0.29
C ALA A 239 3.54 -15.48 -0.19
N GLY A 240 4.01 -15.80 1.01
CA GLY A 240 5.35 -16.35 1.20
C GLY A 240 5.51 -17.70 0.51
N ALA A 241 6.75 -18.20 0.44
CA ALA A 241 7.03 -19.51 -0.12
C ALA A 241 6.33 -20.62 0.68
N PRO A 242 6.00 -21.78 0.05
CA PRO A 242 5.36 -22.89 0.75
C PRO A 242 6.10 -23.28 2.04
N GLY A 243 5.38 -23.41 3.15
CA GLY A 243 5.93 -23.70 4.47
C GLY A 243 6.48 -22.50 5.25
N SER A 244 6.47 -21.30 4.66
CA SER A 244 6.81 -20.06 5.39
C SER A 244 5.69 -19.61 6.32
N LEU A 245 6.00 -18.69 7.25
CA LEU A 245 5.04 -18.15 8.22
C LEU A 245 3.79 -17.51 7.59
N LEU A 246 3.91 -17.07 6.33
CA LEU A 246 2.88 -16.35 5.57
C LEU A 246 2.62 -17.02 4.21
N ASP A 247 2.78 -18.34 4.14
CA ASP A 247 2.47 -19.12 2.93
C ASP A 247 0.96 -19.11 2.59
N GLY A 248 0.59 -19.73 1.46
CA GLY A 248 -0.80 -19.72 1.00
C GLY A 248 -1.77 -20.39 1.99
N ALA A 249 -1.30 -21.39 2.74
CA ALA A 249 -2.10 -22.06 3.75
C ALA A 249 -2.35 -21.17 4.97
N ALA A 250 -1.30 -20.50 5.46
CA ALA A 250 -1.35 -19.56 6.57
C ALA A 250 -2.28 -18.37 6.26
N LEU A 251 -2.27 -17.86 5.03
CA LEU A 251 -3.11 -16.74 4.59
C LEU A 251 -4.55 -17.11 4.25
N ARG A 252 -4.95 -18.40 4.33
CA ARG A 252 -6.32 -18.85 4.01
C ARG A 252 -7.43 -18.08 4.74
N PRO A 253 -7.32 -17.74 6.04
CA PRO A 253 -8.32 -16.93 6.72
C PRO A 253 -8.53 -15.55 6.08
N LEU A 254 -7.45 -14.93 5.56
CA LEU A 254 -7.53 -13.66 4.85
C LEU A 254 -8.20 -13.85 3.48
N THR A 255 -7.72 -14.80 2.69
CA THR A 255 -8.17 -14.99 1.31
C THR A 255 -9.64 -15.41 1.24
N THR A 256 -10.10 -16.22 2.20
CA THR A 256 -11.50 -16.61 2.33
C THR A 256 -12.40 -15.45 2.77
N ALA A 257 -11.86 -14.50 3.53
CA ALA A 257 -12.62 -13.35 4.03
C ALA A 257 -12.78 -12.22 3.01
N LEU A 258 -11.96 -12.20 1.95
CA LEU A 258 -12.06 -11.21 0.88
C LEU A 258 -13.38 -11.37 0.11
N ARG A 259 -14.04 -10.24 -0.19
CA ARG A 259 -15.31 -10.24 -0.93
C ARG A 259 -15.10 -10.37 -2.44
N GLY A 260 -14.08 -9.68 -2.98
CA GLY A 260 -13.74 -9.72 -4.40
C GLY A 260 -13.08 -11.03 -4.83
N PRO A 261 -12.94 -11.29 -6.14
CA PRO A 261 -12.18 -12.43 -6.65
C PRO A 261 -10.74 -12.43 -6.13
N VAL A 262 -10.22 -13.60 -5.75
CA VAL A 262 -8.87 -13.73 -5.19
C VAL A 262 -8.00 -14.63 -6.06
N THR A 263 -6.80 -14.15 -6.38
CA THR A 263 -5.69 -14.96 -6.90
C THR A 263 -4.63 -15.03 -5.82
N VAL A 264 -4.17 -16.24 -5.48
CA VAL A 264 -3.05 -16.43 -4.55
C VAL A 264 -1.86 -16.93 -5.35
N TYR A 265 -0.72 -16.26 -5.18
CA TYR A 265 0.55 -16.68 -5.75
C TYR A 265 1.55 -16.88 -4.62
N GLU A 266 2.09 -18.10 -4.48
CA GLU A 266 3.12 -18.40 -3.50
C GLU A 266 4.49 -18.04 -4.06
N SER A 267 5.24 -17.22 -3.31
CA SER A 267 6.55 -16.73 -3.72
C SER A 267 7.50 -17.89 -4.04
N GLN A 268 8.22 -17.74 -5.15
CA GLN A 268 9.32 -18.63 -5.52
C GLN A 268 10.66 -18.18 -4.90
N GLN A 269 10.62 -17.29 -3.90
CA GLN A 269 11.77 -16.64 -3.29
C GLN A 269 12.67 -15.97 -4.33
N SER A 270 12.06 -15.40 -5.36
CA SER A 270 12.75 -14.82 -6.49
C SER A 270 12.08 -13.51 -6.86
N LEU A 271 12.76 -12.40 -6.57
CA LEU A 271 12.30 -11.05 -6.94
C LEU A 271 11.95 -10.95 -8.43
N TYR A 272 12.70 -11.66 -9.28
CA TYR A 272 12.41 -11.77 -10.70
C TYR A 272 11.07 -12.46 -10.96
N LYS A 273 10.93 -13.74 -10.57
CA LYS A 273 9.75 -14.53 -10.92
C LYS A 273 8.48 -13.97 -10.29
N ASP A 274 8.58 -13.53 -9.04
CA ASP A 274 7.45 -13.00 -8.27
C ASP A 274 7.03 -11.63 -8.80
N GLY A 275 8.01 -10.77 -9.13
CA GLY A 275 7.76 -9.49 -9.79
C GLY A 275 7.15 -9.66 -11.18
N LEU A 276 7.69 -10.56 -11.99
CA LEU A 276 7.19 -10.87 -13.32
C LEU A 276 5.74 -11.37 -13.29
N TYR A 277 5.40 -12.25 -12.34
CA TYR A 277 4.04 -12.73 -12.18
C TYR A 277 3.08 -11.57 -11.85
N SER A 278 3.44 -10.74 -10.87
CA SER A 278 2.63 -9.58 -10.49
C SER A 278 2.43 -8.60 -11.66
N GLU A 279 3.48 -8.31 -12.43
CA GLU A 279 3.41 -7.42 -13.60
C GLU A 279 2.51 -7.99 -14.69
N ARG A 280 2.62 -9.30 -15.00
CA ARG A 280 1.74 -9.96 -15.96
C ARG A 280 0.28 -9.94 -15.51
N TRP A 281 0.04 -10.24 -14.24
CA TRP A 281 -1.32 -10.19 -13.66
C TRP A 281 -1.91 -8.78 -13.76
N MET A 282 -1.14 -7.75 -13.42
CA MET A 282 -1.59 -6.34 -13.52
C MET A 282 -1.88 -5.94 -14.98
N ALA A 283 -0.98 -6.29 -15.90
CA ALA A 283 -1.12 -5.97 -17.32
C ALA A 283 -2.35 -6.61 -17.96
N GLU A 284 -2.60 -7.90 -17.68
CA GLU A 284 -3.79 -8.61 -18.15
C GLU A 284 -5.07 -7.92 -17.68
N ARG A 285 -5.13 -7.53 -16.40
CA ARG A 285 -6.28 -6.85 -15.80
C ARG A 285 -6.51 -5.44 -16.30
N CYS A 286 -5.51 -4.81 -16.90
CA CYS A 286 -5.59 -3.50 -17.51
C CYS A 286 -5.67 -3.56 -19.05
N GLY A 287 -5.88 -4.74 -19.64
CA GLY A 287 -6.01 -4.89 -21.09
C GLY A 287 -4.72 -4.64 -21.88
N ILE A 288 -3.56 -4.69 -21.23
CA ILE A 288 -2.26 -4.50 -21.89
C ILE A 288 -1.81 -5.84 -22.47
N ALA A 289 -2.11 -6.04 -23.75
CA ALA A 289 -1.84 -7.30 -24.46
C ALA A 289 -0.34 -7.59 -24.67
N ASP A 290 0.47 -6.54 -24.85
CA ASP A 290 1.93 -6.66 -25.03
C ASP A 290 2.67 -6.28 -23.73
N VAL A 291 2.51 -7.11 -22.70
CA VAL A 291 3.22 -6.92 -21.43
C VAL A 291 4.74 -6.98 -21.62
N GLN A 292 5.24 -7.76 -22.59
CA GLN A 292 6.68 -7.90 -22.84
C GLN A 292 7.34 -6.55 -23.15
N SER A 293 6.63 -5.65 -23.84
CA SER A 293 7.12 -4.29 -24.13
C SER A 293 7.39 -3.42 -22.89
N ILE A 294 6.79 -3.75 -21.74
CA ILE A 294 6.91 -2.98 -20.49
C ILE A 294 7.68 -3.72 -19.39
N LEU A 295 8.18 -4.93 -19.65
CA LEU A 295 9.06 -5.65 -18.72
C LEU A 295 10.51 -5.16 -18.83
N PRO A 296 11.34 -5.37 -17.78
CA PRO A 296 12.78 -5.19 -17.87
C PRO A 296 13.35 -6.02 -19.03
N GLU A 297 14.36 -5.50 -19.74
CA GLU A 297 14.89 -6.15 -20.94
C GLU A 297 15.35 -7.60 -20.68
N HIS A 298 15.99 -7.83 -19.55
CA HIS A 298 16.46 -9.15 -19.11
C HIS A 298 15.34 -10.11 -18.65
N TRP A 299 14.06 -9.70 -18.72
CA TRP A 299 12.88 -10.50 -18.35
C TRP A 299 12.04 -10.91 -19.58
N ARG A 300 12.47 -10.56 -20.80
CA ARG A 300 11.70 -10.71 -22.04
C ARG A 300 11.90 -12.06 -22.75
N GLU A 301 12.55 -13.01 -22.10
CA GLU A 301 12.79 -14.38 -22.61
C GLU A 301 11.74 -15.37 -22.10
#